data_AF-A0A9W8TZ56-F1
#
_entry.id   AF-A0A9W8TZ56-F1
#
_cell.length_a   1.000
_cell.length_b   1.000
_cell.length_c   1.000
_cell.angle_alpha   90.00
_cell.angle_beta   90.00
_cell.angle_gamma   90.00
#
_symmetry.space_group_name_H-M   'P 1'
#
loop_
_entity.id
_entity.type
_entity.pdbx_description
1 polymer ?
#
loop_
_entity_poly.entity_id
_entity_poly.type
_entity_poly.pdbx_seq_one_letter_code
_entity_poly.pdbx_strand_id
1 'polypeptide(L)'
;MTDCRANKPSDVISTLVSIYDSRDLFVKELRLLLAQRLLAIIDDDTEKVENERRNIEILKIRFGEAALQVCEVMLKDMTNSKRIDGHVQSQKAVCKSQV
;
A
#
# COMPACT_ATOMS: atom_id res chain seq x y z
N MET A 1 -25.07 -40.40 1.68
CA MET A 1 -24.45 -39.87 0.46
C MET A 1 -23.99 -38.47 0.79
N THR A 2 -22.74 -38.37 1.22
CA THR A 2 -22.08 -37.16 1.73
C THR A 2 -21.76 -36.20 0.59
N ASP A 3 -22.21 -34.96 0.70
CA ASP A 3 -21.30 -33.82 0.58
C ASP A 3 -21.87 -32.66 1.39
N CYS A 4 -21.30 -32.49 2.59
CA CYS A 4 -21.43 -31.25 3.33
C CYS A 4 -20.85 -30.18 2.41
N ARG A 5 -21.71 -29.30 1.87
CA ARG A 5 -21.29 -28.10 1.14
C ARG A 5 -20.46 -27.28 2.11
N ALA A 6 -19.17 -27.59 2.18
CA ALA A 6 -18.21 -26.89 2.99
C ALA A 6 -18.30 -25.45 2.55
N ASN A 7 -18.74 -24.61 3.47
CA ASN A 7 -18.68 -23.17 3.42
C ASN A 7 -17.20 -22.79 3.22
N LYS A 8 -16.69 -22.92 1.98
CA LYS A 8 -15.47 -22.25 1.57
C LYS A 8 -15.78 -20.78 1.83
N PRO A 9 -15.03 -20.07 2.68
CA PRO A 9 -15.19 -18.63 2.79
C PRO A 9 -15.06 -18.11 1.35
N SER A 10 -16.17 -17.72 0.73
CA SER A 10 -16.14 -17.24 -0.64
C SER A 10 -15.19 -16.07 -0.61
N ASP A 11 -14.06 -16.19 -1.29
CA ASP A 11 -13.03 -15.16 -1.27
C ASP A 11 -13.70 -13.83 -1.62
N VAL A 12 -13.87 -12.96 -0.62
CA VAL A 12 -14.62 -11.70 -0.78
C VAL A 12 -13.99 -10.87 -1.89
N ILE A 13 -12.66 -10.96 -2.02
CA ILE A 13 -11.88 -10.39 -3.13
C ILE A 13 -12.29 -11.00 -4.47
N SER A 14 -12.45 -12.32 -4.57
CA SER A 14 -12.88 -12.99 -5.82
C SER A 14 -14.31 -12.62 -6.20
N THR A 15 -15.22 -12.49 -5.22
CA THR A 15 -16.59 -11.99 -5.44
C THR A 15 -16.58 -10.53 -5.89
N LEU A 16 -15.74 -9.69 -5.26
CA LEU A 16 -15.56 -8.29 -5.62
C LEU A 16 -15.02 -8.15 -7.05
N VAL A 17 -14.02 -8.94 -7.41
CA VAL A 17 -13.48 -8.97 -8.78
C VAL A 17 -14.50 -9.51 -9.78
N SER A 18 -15.37 -10.44 -9.38
CA SER A 18 -16.44 -10.96 -10.25
C SER A 18 -17.54 -9.93 -10.56
N ILE A 19 -17.72 -8.91 -9.73
CA ILE A 19 -18.68 -7.81 -9.99
C ILE A 19 -18.03 -6.63 -10.72
N TYR A 20 -16.69 -6.52 -10.68
CA TYR A 20 -15.96 -5.54 -11.48
C TYR A 20 -15.73 -6.10 -12.88
N ASP A 21 -16.20 -5.37 -13.90
CA ASP A 21 -16.13 -5.76 -15.32
C ASP A 21 -14.70 -6.00 -15.83
N SER A 22 -13.68 -5.47 -15.13
CA SER A 22 -12.27 -5.74 -15.41
C SER A 22 -11.37 -5.61 -14.17
N ARG A 23 -10.39 -6.51 -14.08
CA ARG A 23 -9.29 -6.47 -13.10
C ARG A 23 -8.48 -5.18 -13.20
N ASP A 24 -8.34 -4.61 -14.40
CA ASP A 24 -7.55 -3.39 -14.62
C ASP A 24 -8.20 -2.16 -14.00
N LEU A 25 -9.53 -2.08 -14.00
CA LEU A 25 -10.26 -0.98 -13.37
C LEU A 25 -10.04 -1.01 -11.85
N PHE A 26 -10.13 -2.20 -11.24
CA PHE A 26 -9.86 -2.37 -9.81
C PHE A 26 -8.44 -1.94 -9.43
N VAL A 27 -7.44 -2.36 -10.22
CA VAL A 27 -6.03 -1.99 -9.97
C VAL A 27 -5.79 -0.48 -10.16
N LYS A 28 -6.53 0.19 -11.05
CA LYS A 28 -6.48 1.66 -11.19
C LYS A 28 -7.04 2.35 -9.95
N GLU A 29 -8.23 1.96 -9.51
CA GLU A 29 -8.86 2.55 -8.32
C GLU A 29 -8.05 2.28 -7.05
N LEU A 30 -7.49 1.07 -6.91
CA LEU A 30 -6.60 0.73 -5.80
C LEU A 30 -5.36 1.62 -5.75
N ARG A 31 -4.75 1.92 -6.91
CA ARG A 31 -3.59 2.83 -6.98
C ARG A 31 -3.97 4.24 -6.55
N LEU A 32 -5.12 4.75 -7.01
CA LEU A 32 -5.60 6.07 -6.62
C LEU A 32 -5.90 6.14 -5.12
N LEU A 33 -6.57 5.12 -4.58
CA LEU A 33 -6.88 5.03 -3.16
C LEU A 33 -5.61 4.98 -2.30
N LEU A 34 -4.62 4.17 -2.70
CA LEU A 34 -3.34 4.11 -2.00
C LEU A 34 -2.64 5.47 -2.04
N ALA A 35 -2.61 6.15 -3.18
CA ALA A 35 -2.00 7.47 -3.30
C ALA A 35 -2.61 8.46 -2.30
N GLN A 36 -3.94 8.53 -2.26
CA GLN A 36 -4.67 9.40 -1.34
C GLN A 36 -4.37 9.07 0.12
N ARG A 37 -4.33 7.78 0.48
CA ARG A 37 -4.01 7.34 1.84
C ARG A 37 -2.60 7.73 2.22
N LEU A 38 -1.61 7.48 1.36
CA LEU A 38 -0.22 7.82 1.61
C LEU A 38 -0.01 9.33 1.76
N LEU A 39 -0.67 10.15 0.94
CA LEU A 39 -0.62 11.61 1.06
C LEU A 39 -1.30 12.15 2.32
N ALA A 40 -2.27 11.42 2.88
CA ALA A 40 -2.93 11.78 4.13
C ALA A 40 -2.12 11.39 5.39
N ILE A 41 -1.00 10.68 5.24
CA ILE A 41 -0.09 10.34 6.33
C ILE A 41 0.69 11.60 6.70
N ILE A 42 0.50 12.07 7.93
CA ILE A 42 1.22 13.21 8.50
C ILE A 42 2.55 12.69 9.08
N ASP A 43 3.56 13.56 9.18
CA ASP A 43 4.88 13.23 9.72
C ASP A 43 4.77 12.43 11.04
N ASP A 44 5.58 11.37 11.15
CA ASP A 44 5.65 10.38 12.24
C ASP A 44 4.74 9.13 12.16
N ASP A 45 3.74 9.07 11.29
CA ASP A 45 2.83 7.91 11.17
C ASP A 45 3.46 6.72 10.39
N THR A 46 4.56 6.16 10.89
CA THR A 46 5.24 4.99 10.27
C THR A 46 4.38 3.73 10.32
N GLU A 47 3.56 3.58 11.36
CA GLU A 47 2.62 2.46 11.49
C GLU A 47 1.60 2.41 10.33
N LYS A 48 1.08 3.57 9.90
CA LYS A 48 0.10 3.64 8.81
C LYS A 48 0.70 3.18 7.48
N VAL A 49 1.93 3.57 7.18
CA VAL A 49 2.66 3.12 5.99
C VAL A 49 2.86 1.60 6.03
N GLU A 50 3.20 1.06 7.19
CA GLU A 50 3.40 -0.39 7.38
C GLU A 50 2.12 -1.20 7.23
N ASN A 51 0.98 -0.65 7.68
CA ASN A 51 -0.33 -1.27 7.47
C ASN A 51 -0.71 -1.28 5.98
N GLU A 52 -0.49 -0.18 5.26
CA GLU A 52 -0.70 -0.16 3.81
C GLU A 52 0.24 -1.12 3.07
N ARG A 53 1.50 -1.27 3.53
CA ARG A 53 2.43 -2.27 3.01
C ARG A 53 1.89 -3.69 3.15
N ARG A 54 1.39 -4.07 4.33
CA ARG A 54 0.76 -5.40 4.53
C ARG A 54 -0.47 -5.60 3.64
N ASN A 55 -1.30 -4.57 3.46
CA ASN A 55 -2.46 -4.65 2.59
C ASN A 55 -2.05 -4.96 1.15
N ILE A 56 -1.01 -4.30 0.64
CA ILE A 56 -0.48 -4.54 -0.71
C ILE A 56 0.08 -5.96 -0.83
N GLU A 57 0.81 -6.49 0.16
CA GLU A 57 1.31 -7.87 0.13
C GLU A 57 0.18 -8.90 0.03
N ILE A 58 -0.91 -8.71 0.77
CA ILE A 58 -2.09 -9.59 0.67
C ILE A 58 -2.70 -9.52 -0.73
N LEU A 59 -2.79 -8.32 -1.31
CA LEU A 59 -3.35 -8.10 -2.64
C LEU A 59 -2.45 -8.69 -3.75
N LYS A 60 -1.12 -8.70 -3.57
CA LYS A 60 -0.18 -9.33 -4.52
C LYS A 60 -0.46 -10.82 -4.71
N ILE A 61 -0.80 -11.53 -3.63
CA ILE A 61 -1.15 -12.97 -3.70
C ILE A 61 -2.36 -13.21 -4.61
N ARG A 62 -3.28 -12.24 -4.72
CA ARG A 62 -4.53 -12.37 -5.48
C ARG A 62 -4.44 -11.86 -6.91
N PHE A 63 -3.79 -10.71 -7.10
CA PHE A 63 -3.74 -10.01 -8.39
C PHE A 63 -2.45 -10.25 -9.17
N GLY A 64 -1.41 -10.74 -8.49
CA GLY A 64 -0.06 -10.89 -9.01
C GLY A 64 0.82 -9.66 -8.76
N GLU A 65 2.13 -9.88 -8.70
CA GLU A 65 3.12 -8.84 -8.42
C GLU A 65 3.16 -7.76 -9.51
N ALA A 66 3.09 -8.15 -10.78
CA ALA A 66 3.15 -7.23 -11.91
C ALA A 66 2.05 -6.16 -11.88
N ALA A 67 0.84 -6.52 -11.41
CA ALA A 67 -0.28 -5.60 -11.33
C ALA A 67 -0.10 -4.54 -10.23
N LEU A 68 0.65 -4.85 -9.16
CA LEU A 68 0.83 -3.99 -7.99
C LEU A 68 2.23 -3.37 -7.88
N GLN A 69 3.09 -3.56 -8.89
CA GLN A 69 4.43 -2.99 -8.93
C GLN A 69 4.43 -1.48 -8.66
N VAL A 70 3.46 -0.74 -9.25
CA VAL A 70 3.35 0.71 -9.05
C VAL A 70 3.05 1.06 -7.58
N CYS A 71 2.16 0.31 -6.92
CA CYS A 71 1.86 0.52 -5.50
C CYS A 71 3.09 0.29 -4.61
N GLU A 72 3.93 -0.69 -4.95
CA GLU A 72 5.16 -0.97 -4.23
C GLU A 72 6.20 0.16 -4.39
N VAL A 73 6.33 0.71 -5.60
CA VAL A 73 7.18 1.89 -5.84
C VAL A 73 6.71 3.06 -4.99
N MET A 74 5.40 3.33 -4.93
CA MET A 74 4.84 4.41 -4.10
C MET A 74 5.16 4.24 -2.61
N LEU A 75 5.04 3.03 -2.07
CA LEU A 75 5.41 2.74 -0.68
C LEU A 75 6.91 2.96 -0.43
N LYS A 76 7.76 2.50 -1.35
CA LYS A 76 9.22 2.69 -1.26
C LYS A 76 9.60 4.17 -1.31
N ASP A 77 8.92 4.95 -2.14
CA ASP A 77 9.14 6.40 -2.25
C ASP A 77 8.77 7.13 -0.95
N MET A 78 7.74 6.68 -0.24
CA MET A 78 7.39 7.22 1.09
C MET A 78 8.48 6.95 2.13
N THR A 79 9.00 5.73 2.20
CA THR A 79 10.11 5.41 3.10
C THR A 79 11.37 6.21 2.75
N ASN A 80 11.66 6.34 1.46
CA ASN A 80 12.81 7.13 0.98
C ASN A 80 12.65 8.61 1.35
N SER A 81 11.47 9.18 1.13
CA SER A 81 11.17 10.58 1.45
C SER A 81 11.42 10.87 2.93
N LYS A 82 10.89 10.04 3.83
CA LYS A 82 11.09 10.19 5.28
C LYS A 82 12.58 10.12 5.68
N ARG A 83 13.33 9.20 5.08
CA ARG A 83 14.76 9.05 5.36
C ARG A 83 15.58 10.25 4.88
N ILE A 84 15.26 10.77 3.69
CA ILE A 84 15.93 11.96 3.14
C ILE A 84 15.59 13.18 3.98
N ASP A 85 14.32 13.37 4.34
CA ASP A 85 13.89 14.47 5.18
C ASP A 85 14.60 14.47 6.54
N GLY A 86 14.68 13.32 7.21
CA GLY A 86 15.43 13.17 8.46
C GLY A 86 16.93 13.51 8.33
N HIS A 87 17.55 13.18 7.19
CA HIS A 87 18.95 13.56 6.92
C HIS A 87 19.09 15.08 6.73
N VAL A 88 18.21 15.69 5.96
CA VAL A 88 18.19 17.14 5.71
C VAL A 88 17.92 17.92 7.00
N GLN A 89 16.98 17.47 7.83
CA GLN A 89 16.66 18.06 9.13
C GLN A 89 17.89 18.03 10.07
N SER A 90 18.61 16.91 10.07
CA SER A 90 19.84 16.72 10.85
C SER A 90 20.96 17.64 10.39
N GLN A 91 21.16 17.78 9.08
CA GLN A 91 22.14 18.73 8.51
C GLN A 91 21.82 20.19 8.85
N LYS A 92 20.54 20.58 8.80
CA LYS A 92 20.08 21.92 9.20
C LYS A 92 20.35 22.19 10.68
N ALA A 93 20.15 21.20 11.56
CA ALA A 93 20.41 21.34 12.99
C ALA A 93 21.90 21.54 13.29
N VAL A 94 22.78 20.83 12.59
CA VAL A 94 24.25 20.99 12.71
C VAL A 94 24.68 22.40 12.30
N CYS A 95 24.23 22.90 11.14
CA CYS A 95 24.62 24.23 10.67
C CYS A 95 24.12 25.38 11.57
N LYS A 96 22.98 25.21 12.26
CA LYS A 96 22.47 26.21 13.21
C LYS A 96 23.27 26.32 14.51
N SER A 97 24.05 25.31 14.90
CA SER A 97 24.88 25.37 16.12
C SER A 97 26.24 26.04 15.91
N GLN A 98 26.58 26.45 14.68
CA GLN A 98 27.84 27.10 14.34
C GLN A 98 27.71 28.61 14.04
N VAL A 99 26.56 29.22 14.34
CA VAL A 99 26.34 30.68 14.30
C VAL A 99 25.89 31.18 15.66
#